data_AF-A0A942H2E7-F1
#
_entry.id   AF-A0A942H2E7-F1
#
_cell.length_a   1.000
_cell.length_b   1.000
_cell.length_c   1.000
_cell.angle_alpha   90.00
_cell.angle_beta   90.00
_cell.angle_gamma   90.00
#
_symmetry.space_group_name_H-M   'P 1'
#
loop_
_entity.id
_entity.type
_entity.pdbx_description
1 polymer ?
#
loop_
_entity_poly.entity_id
_entity_poly.type
_entity_poly.pdbx_seq_one_letter_code
_entity_poly.pdbx_strand_id
1 'polypeptide(L)' 'MRTVSGKEFTKIIERHGWNLLRVEGSHHIYGKPGNVARLSVPIHRNKALKTGLLKHLMKLAELSETDLS' A
#
# COMPACT_ATOMS: atom_id res chain seq x y z
N MET A 1 -10.74 -9.46 -7.52
CA MET A 1 -9.65 -8.55 -7.13
C MET A 1 -8.88 -8.01 -8.32
N ARG A 2 -9.06 -6.72 -8.61
CA ARG A 2 -8.17 -5.96 -9.50
C ARG A 2 -6.75 -5.96 -8.92
N THR A 3 -5.75 -6.14 -9.79
CA THR A 3 -4.35 -6.00 -9.39
C THR A 3 -3.90 -4.56 -9.61
N VAL A 4 -3.11 -4.04 -8.68
CA VAL A 4 -2.52 -2.69 -8.75
C VAL A 4 -1.02 -2.77 -8.54
N SER A 5 -0.28 -1.86 -9.16
CA SER A 5 1.14 -1.66 -8.88
C SER A 5 1.35 -1.07 -7.48
N GLY A 6 2.57 -1.20 -6.95
CA GLY A 6 2.93 -0.55 -5.69
C GLY A 6 2.68 0.96 -5.71
N LYS A 7 2.98 1.62 -6.84
CA LYS A 7 2.77 3.05 -7.04
C LYS A 7 1.29 3.46 -7.04
N GLU A 8 0.41 2.61 -7.57
CA GLU A 8 -1.04 2.86 -7.51
C GLU A 8 -1.57 2.62 -6.09
N PHE A 9 -1.10 1.55 -5.44
CA PHE A 9 -1.48 1.24 -4.07
C PHE A 9 -1.10 2.35 -3.08
N THR A 10 0.10 2.92 -3.20
CA THR A 10 0.52 4.04 -2.33
C THR A 10 -0.40 5.24 -2.45
N LYS A 11 -0.81 5.61 -3.67
CA LYS A 11 -1.77 6.69 -3.90
C LYS A 11 -3.13 6.41 -3.26
N ILE A 12 -3.56 5.15 -3.21
CA ILE A 12 -4.81 4.77 -2.55
C ILE A 12 -4.65 4.99 -1.04
N ILE A 13 -3.68 4.34 -0.39
CA ILE A 13 -3.51 4.46 1.07
C ILE A 13 -3.27 5.91 1.53
N GLU A 14 -2.59 6.73 0.72
CA GLU A 14 -2.39 8.16 0.99
C GLU A 14 -3.72 8.91 1.15
N ARG A 15 -4.73 8.62 0.32
CA ARG A 15 -6.08 9.20 0.47
C ARG A 15 -6.80 8.72 1.73
N HIS A 16 -6.40 7.58 2.29
CA HIS A 16 -6.94 7.04 3.54
C HIS A 16 -6.09 7.45 4.78
N GLY A 17 -5.26 8.49 4.63
CA GLY A 17 -4.51 9.11 5.73
C GLY A 17 -3.21 8.40 6.09
N TRP A 18 -2.71 7.50 5.23
CA TRP A 18 -1.37 6.95 5.38
C TRP A 18 -0.33 7.95 4.85
N ASN A 19 0.72 8.18 5.62
CA ASN A 19 1.78 9.12 5.30
C ASN A 19 3.08 8.37 5.06
N LEU A 20 3.82 8.76 4.03
CA LEU A 20 5.15 8.22 3.75
C LEU A 20 6.10 8.65 4.87
N LEU A 21 6.71 7.69 5.54
CA LEU A 21 7.65 7.93 6.63
C LEU A 21 9.10 7.87 6.17
N ARG A 22 9.43 6.85 5.36
CA ARG A 22 10.77 6.66 4.82
C ARG A 22 10.75 5.81 3.56
N VAL A 23 11.82 5.90 2.78
CA VAL A 23 12.07 5.06 1.60
C VAL A 23 13.40 4.35 1.78
N GLU A 24 13.41 3.03 1.55
CA GLU A 24 14.59 2.18 1.65
C GLU A 24 14.67 1.31 0.40
N GLY A 25 15.51 1.72 -0.55
CA GLY A 25 15.56 1.13 -1.89
C GLY A 25 14.21 1.24 -2.60
N SER A 26 13.60 0.09 -2.92
CA SER A 26 12.27 0.05 -3.56
C SER A 26 11.10 0.07 -2.57
N HIS A 27 11.37 -0.12 -1.27
CA HIS A 27 10.32 -0.19 -0.26
C HIS A 27 9.98 1.20 0.26
N HIS A 28 8.71 1.57 0.11
CA HIS A 28 8.14 2.79 0.67
C HIS A 28 7.38 2.43 1.94
N ILE A 29 7.79 3.01 3.07
CA ILE A 29 7.24 2.68 4.39
C ILE A 29 6.26 3.76 4.81
N TYR A 30 5.01 3.36 5.05
CA TYR A 30 3.93 4.26 5.46
C TYR A 30 3.48 4.01 6.90
N GLY A 31 3.01 5.08 7.55
CA GLY A 31 2.33 5.03 8.85
C GLY A 31 1.13 5.97 8.88
N LYS A 32 0.20 5.73 9.80
CA LYS A 32 -1.01 6.55 9.99
C LYS A 32 -1.13 6.94 11.46
N PRO A 33 -1.38 8.22 11.79
CA PRO A 33 -1.59 8.65 13.18
C PRO A 33 -2.67 7.80 13.87
N GLY A 34 -2.42 7.39 15.11
CA GLY A 34 -3.32 6.51 15.85
C GLY A 34 -3.33 5.04 15.40
N ASN A 35 -2.56 4.67 14.37
CA ASN A 35 -2.42 3.28 13.93
C ASN A 35 -0.97 2.79 14.15
N VAL A 36 -0.83 1.64 14.84
CA VAL A 36 0.46 1.04 15.16
C VAL A 36 1.11 0.32 13.96
N ALA A 37 0.31 -0.05 12.96
CA ALA A 37 0.79 -0.78 11.79
C ALA A 37 1.72 0.09 10.92
N ARG A 38 2.60 -0.59 10.19
CA ARG A 38 3.47 0.00 9.18
C ARG A 38 3.29 -0.77 7.87
N LEU A 39 3.06 -0.04 6.78
CA LEU A 39 2.93 -0.65 5.46
C LEU A 39 4.26 -0.51 4.74
N SER A 40 4.90 -1.65 4.43
CA SER A 40 6.07 -1.70 3.57
C SER A 40 5.64 -2.06 2.16
N VAL A 41 5.53 -1.05 1.28
CA VAL A 41 5.03 -1.23 -0.09
C VAL A 41 6.22 -1.28 -1.05
N PRO A 42 6.49 -2.43 -1.71
CA PRO A 42 7.53 -2.49 -2.73
C PRO A 42 7.04 -1.79 -4.01
N ILE A 43 7.82 -0.83 -4.49
CA ILE A 43 7.57 -0.14 -5.76
C ILE A 43 8.60 -0.59 -6.79
N HIS A 44 8.14 -1.44 -7.72
CA HIS A 44 8.90 -1.86 -8.88
C HIS A 44 8.25 -1.34 -10.16
N ARG A 45 9.07 -0.94 -11.15
CA ARG A 45 8.61 -0.33 -12.41
C ARG A 45 7.58 -1.23 -13.11
N ASN A 46 6.37 -0.70 -13.32
CA ASN A 46 5.24 -1.27 -14.07
C ASN A 46 4.82 -2.70 -13.68
N LYS A 47 5.17 -3.18 -12.48
CA LYS A 47 4.78 -4.50 -12.00
C LYS A 47 3.66 -4.38 -10.97
N ALA A 48 2.60 -5.14 -11.19
CA ALA A 48 1.54 -5.32 -10.21
C ALA A 48 2.08 -6.03 -8.96
N LEU A 49 1.52 -5.68 -7.80
CA LEU A 49 1.74 -6.43 -6.57
C LEU A 49 1.15 -7.84 -6.73
N LYS A 50 1.86 -8.86 -6.22
CA LYS A 50 1.30 -10.21 -6.15
C LYS A 50 0.02 -10.19 -5.30
N THR A 51 -1.00 -10.95 -5.71
CA THR A 51 -2.32 -11.00 -5.07
C THR A 51 -2.25 -11.19 -3.55
N GLY A 52 -1.39 -12.09 -3.06
CA GLY A 52 -1.24 -12.33 -1.61
C GLY A 52 -0.68 -11.12 -0.86
N LEU A 53 0.32 -10.44 -1.43
CA LEU A 53 0.89 -9.22 -0.86
C LEU A 53 -0.11 -8.07 -0.86
N LEU A 54 -0.83 -7.87 -1.96
CA LEU A 54 -1.87 -6.86 -2.05
C LEU A 54 -2.97 -7.09 -1.00
N LYS A 55 -3.47 -8.32 -0.85
CA LYS A 55 -4.45 -8.68 0.20
C LYS A 55 -3.94 -8.41 1.60
N HIS A 56 -2.68 -8.76 1.88
CA HIS A 56 -2.07 -8.51 3.18
C HIS A 56 -1.99 -7.02 3.49
N LEU A 57 -1.51 -6.22 2.53
CA LEU A 57 -1.41 -4.76 2.69
C LEU A 57 -2.79 -4.11 2.82
N MET A 58 -3.79 -4.53 2.03
CA MET A 58 -5.17 -4.04 2.16
C MET A 58 -5.75 -4.33 3.55
N LYS A 59 -5.54 -5.54 4.08
CA LYS A 59 -6.00 -5.90 5.42
C LYS A 59 -5.39 -4.99 6.50
N LEU A 60 -4.09 -4.72 6.42
CA LEU A 60 -3.41 -3.80 7.34
C LEU A 60 -3.85 -2.34 7.16
N ALA A 61 -4.19 -1.97 5.93
CA ALA A 61 -4.68 -0.64 5.57
C ALA A 61 -6.18 -0.44 5.82
N GLU A 62 -6.89 -1.48 6.27
CA GLU A 62 -8.36 -1.52 6.44
C GLU A 62 -9.11 -1.16 5.15
N LEU A 63 -8.59 -1.65 4.00
CA LEU A 63 -9.17 -1.45 2.67
C LEU A 63 -9.87 -2.70 2.14
N SER A 64 -10.84 -2.47 1.26
CA SER A 64 -11.62 -3.47 0.55
C SER A 64 -11.37 -3.40 -0.97
N GLU A 65 -11.92 -4.35 -1.74
CA GLU A 65 -11.73 -4.35 -3.20
C GLU A 65 -12.33 -3.12 -3.89
N THR A 66 -13.35 -2.47 -3.30
CA THR A 66 -13.96 -1.26 -3.87
C THR A 66 -13.01 -0.07 -3.82
N ASP A 67 -12.09 -0.03 -2.86
CA ASP A 67 -11.08 1.03 -2.73
C ASP A 67 -9.98 0.95 -3.81
N LEU A 68 -9.90 -0.19 -4.53
CA LEU A 68 -8.99 -0.38 -5.66
C LEU A 68 -9.57 0.12 -7.00
N SER A 69 -10.84 0.52 -7.02
CA SER A 69 -11.55 0.91 -8.25
C SER A 69 -11.16 2.30 -8.72
#